data_AF-A0A1L8I8T4-F1
#
_entry.id   AF-A0A1L8I8T4-F1
#
_cell.length_a   1.000
_cell.length_b   1.000
_cell.length_c   1.000
_cell.angle_alpha   90.00
_cell.angle_beta   90.00
_cell.angle_gamma   90.00
#
_symmetry.space_group_name_H-M   'P 1'
#
loop_
_entity.id
_entity.type
_entity.pdbx_description
1 polymer ?
#
loop_
_entity_poly.entity_id
_entity_poly.type
_entity_poly.pdbx_seq_one_letter_code
_entity_poly.pdbx_strand_id
1 'polypeptide(L)'
;MVFDAGWEGEAVEKKYPELYYQFFEQFNQGEYYACHDLLEELWMEDRTNTFLKGLLQMSVAIYHYQNGNCAGARRLFHSARNYLTPYLPRFWDVDVALVVSYIDACLTRVPPEDKIPPEVVRQRPLPKLVLHVEESPDSPKSFIQW
;
A
#
# COMPACT_ATOMS: atom_id res chain seq x y z
N MET A 1 -30.34 38.59 24.91
CA MET A 1 -29.50 37.39 25.06
C MET A 1 -29.95 36.42 23.98
N VAL A 2 -29.17 36.31 22.91
CA VAL A 2 -29.27 35.21 21.94
C VAL A 2 -27.88 34.60 21.95
N PHE A 3 -27.81 33.32 22.30
CA PHE A 3 -26.56 32.57 22.39
C PHE A 3 -26.12 32.21 20.98
N ASP A 4 -24.99 32.77 20.54
CA ASP A 4 -24.17 32.17 19.51
C ASP A 4 -23.56 30.90 20.07
N ALA A 5 -23.87 29.76 19.48
CA ALA A 5 -23.17 28.51 19.72
C ALA A 5 -22.72 27.96 18.36
N GLY A 6 -21.72 28.64 17.79
CA GLY A 6 -20.85 28.02 16.80
C GLY A 6 -20.04 26.94 17.50
N TRP A 7 -20.36 25.68 17.22
CA TRP A 7 -19.48 24.56 17.53
C TRP A 7 -18.97 24.00 16.20
N GLU A 8 -18.06 24.74 15.58
CA GLU A 8 -17.20 24.21 14.54
C GLU A 8 -16.12 23.41 15.27
N GLY A 9 -16.29 22.08 15.34
CA GLY A 9 -15.28 21.20 15.92
C GLY A 9 -13.94 21.44 15.24
N GLU A 10 -12.90 21.74 16.02
CA GLU A 10 -11.55 21.94 15.48
C GLU A 10 -11.16 20.71 14.65
N ALA A 11 -10.92 20.92 13.36
CA ALA A 11 -10.39 19.89 12.49
C ALA A 11 -9.06 19.42 13.09
N VAL A 12 -8.97 18.14 13.47
CA VAL A 12 -7.71 17.56 13.92
C VAL A 12 -6.72 17.67 12.76
N GLU A 13 -5.65 18.43 12.94
CA GLU A 13 -4.61 18.60 11.94
C GLU A 13 -3.99 17.23 11.62
N LYS A 14 -4.20 16.76 10.39
CA LYS A 14 -3.64 15.49 9.93
C LYS A 14 -2.17 15.67 9.62
N LYS A 15 -1.33 14.77 10.13
CA LYS A 15 0.13 14.77 9.90
C LYS A 15 0.54 14.54 8.44
N TYR A 16 -0.32 13.87 7.68
CA TYR A 16 -0.09 13.47 6.29
C TYR A 16 -1.29 13.86 5.42
N PRO A 17 -1.15 13.89 4.08
CA PRO A 17 -2.26 14.14 3.17
C PRO A 17 -3.41 13.14 3.37
N GLU A 18 -4.65 13.59 3.15
CA GLU A 18 -5.86 12.75 3.30
C GLU A 18 -5.80 11.46 2.50
N LEU A 19 -5.37 11.55 1.24
CA LEU A 19 -5.30 10.42 0.31
C LEU A 19 -4.36 9.32 0.82
N TYR A 20 -3.38 9.67 1.66
CA TYR A 20 -2.47 8.70 2.26
C TYR A 20 -3.22 7.81 3.26
N TYR A 21 -4.10 8.38 4.08
CA TYR A 21 -4.93 7.58 5.00
C TYR A 21 -5.95 6.72 4.24
N GLN A 22 -6.61 7.31 3.22
CA GLN A 22 -7.55 6.58 2.37
C GLN A 22 -6.89 5.39 1.66
N PHE A 23 -5.61 5.53 1.27
CA PHE A 23 -4.85 4.41 0.71
C PHE A 23 -4.83 3.20 1.65
N PHE A 24 -4.61 3.37 2.96
CA PHE A 24 -4.60 2.23 3.90
C PHE A 24 -5.96 1.56 4.03
N GLU A 25 -7.03 2.35 4.04
CA GLU A 25 -8.40 1.83 4.10
C GLU A 25 -8.70 0.96 2.87
N GLN A 26 -8.42 1.49 1.67
CA GLN A 26 -8.64 0.77 0.41
C GLN A 26 -7.73 -0.45 0.27
N PHE A 27 -6.47 -0.33 0.69
CA PHE A 27 -5.50 -1.43 0.62
C PHE A 27 -5.96 -2.61 1.47
N ASN A 28 -6.45 -2.35 2.68
CA ASN A 28 -6.92 -3.39 3.59
C ASN A 28 -8.24 -4.05 3.16
N GLN A 29 -9.03 -3.36 2.34
CA GLN A 29 -10.23 -3.88 1.67
C GLN A 29 -9.90 -4.68 0.40
N GLY A 30 -8.67 -4.60 -0.11
CA GLY A 30 -8.23 -5.29 -1.33
C GLY A 30 -8.50 -4.50 -2.61
N GLU A 31 -8.83 -3.22 -2.50
CA GLU A 31 -9.13 -2.32 -3.63
C GLU A 31 -7.83 -1.73 -4.22
N TYR A 32 -6.96 -2.61 -4.72
CA TYR A 32 -5.60 -2.25 -5.13
C TYR A 32 -5.53 -1.33 -6.36
N TYR A 33 -6.56 -1.33 -7.21
CA TYR A 33 -6.66 -0.36 -8.31
C TYR A 33 -7.01 1.03 -7.78
N ALA A 34 -7.91 1.15 -6.79
CA ALA A 34 -8.18 2.43 -6.14
C ALA A 34 -6.93 2.96 -5.40
N CYS A 35 -6.14 2.06 -4.79
CA CYS A 35 -4.86 2.42 -4.19
C CYS A 35 -3.88 3.04 -5.19
N HIS A 36 -3.87 2.56 -6.45
CA HIS A 36 -3.07 3.16 -7.52
C HIS A 36 -3.46 4.62 -7.74
N ASP A 37 -4.75 4.89 -7.93
CA ASP A 37 -5.23 6.24 -8.25
C ASP A 37 -4.91 7.23 -7.11
N LEU A 38 -5.16 6.84 -5.86
CA LEU A 38 -4.85 7.65 -4.67
C LEU A 38 -3.36 7.97 -4.55
N LEU A 39 -2.49 6.97 -4.75
CA LEU A 39 -1.05 7.16 -4.63
C LEU A 39 -0.45 7.87 -5.85
N GLU A 40 -1.04 7.70 -7.04
CA GLU A 40 -0.63 8.42 -8.24
C GLU A 40 -0.92 9.91 -8.06
N GLU A 41 -2.09 10.28 -7.56
CA GLU A 41 -2.45 11.67 -7.26
C GLU A 41 -1.44 12.31 -6.30
N LEU A 42 -1.13 11.66 -5.17
CA LEU A 42 -0.10 12.14 -4.24
C LEU A 42 1.29 12.23 -4.85
N TRP A 43 1.69 11.23 -5.64
CA TRP A 43 3.02 11.21 -6.25
C TRP A 43 3.14 12.24 -7.40
N MET A 44 2.03 12.65 -8.02
CA MET A 44 2.03 13.69 -9.04
C MET A 44 2.34 15.07 -8.47
N GLU A 45 2.04 15.32 -7.19
CA GLU A 45 2.41 16.57 -6.50
C GLU A 45 3.93 16.69 -6.31
N ASP A 46 4.60 15.58 -5.96
CA ASP A 46 6.05 15.50 -5.90
C ASP A 46 6.56 14.18 -6.49
N ARG A 47 6.91 14.25 -7.79
CA ARG A 47 7.38 13.09 -8.55
C ARG A 47 8.74 12.56 -8.08
N THR A 48 9.45 13.29 -7.23
CA THR A 48 10.72 12.86 -6.64
C THR A 48 10.53 11.95 -5.43
N ASN A 49 9.31 11.89 -4.86
CA ASN A 49 9.00 11.04 -3.73
C ASN A 49 8.96 9.55 -4.12
N THR A 50 10.12 8.89 -4.02
CA THR A 50 10.25 7.47 -4.38
C THR A 50 9.54 6.52 -3.40
N PHE A 51 9.26 6.94 -2.17
CA PHE A 51 8.48 6.14 -1.21
C PHE A 51 7.05 5.92 -1.72
N LEU A 52 6.35 7.00 -2.07
CA LEU A 52 4.99 6.91 -2.62
C LEU A 52 4.96 6.10 -3.92
N LYS A 53 5.96 6.31 -4.79
CA LYS A 53 6.12 5.50 -6.00
C LYS A 53 6.32 4.01 -5.71
N GLY A 54 7.01 3.68 -4.62
CA GLY A 54 7.19 2.31 -4.15
C GLY A 54 5.88 1.65 -3.71
N LEU A 55 5.09 2.35 -2.87
CA LEU A 55 3.76 1.88 -2.45
C LEU A 55 2.79 1.74 -3.64
N LEU A 56 2.86 2.67 -4.60
CA LEU A 56 2.07 2.65 -5.83
C LEU A 56 2.38 1.38 -6.62
N GLN A 57 3.66 1.12 -6.87
CA GLN A 57 4.06 -0.06 -7.63
C GLN A 57 3.75 -1.37 -6.92
N MET A 58 3.81 -1.42 -5.59
CA MET A 58 3.37 -2.59 -4.83
C MET A 58 1.87 -2.86 -5.06
N SER A 59 1.04 -1.82 -4.94
CA SER A 59 -0.41 -1.95 -5.16
C SER A 59 -0.74 -2.43 -6.57
N VAL A 60 -0.09 -1.84 -7.58
CA VAL A 60 -0.26 -2.26 -8.97
C VAL A 60 0.28 -3.68 -9.21
N ALA A 61 1.37 -4.09 -8.54
CA ALA A 61 1.89 -5.45 -8.66
C ALA A 61 0.87 -6.50 -8.19
N ILE A 62 0.20 -6.23 -7.06
CA ILE A 62 -0.86 -7.11 -6.53
C ILE A 62 -2.04 -7.17 -7.51
N TYR A 63 -2.49 -6.01 -8.02
CA TYR A 63 -3.55 -5.95 -9.03
C TYR A 63 -3.20 -6.74 -10.30
N HIS A 64 -1.96 -6.62 -10.79
CA HIS A 64 -1.49 -7.40 -11.93
C HIS A 64 -1.55 -8.90 -11.66
N TYR A 65 -1.13 -9.33 -10.47
CA TYR A 65 -1.20 -10.74 -10.09
C TYR A 65 -2.64 -11.25 -10.03
N GLN A 66 -3.56 -10.48 -9.43
CA GLN A 66 -4.99 -10.83 -9.35
C GLN A 66 -5.63 -11.01 -10.73
N ASN A 67 -5.14 -10.28 -11.74
CA ASN A 67 -5.57 -10.39 -13.14
C ASN A 67 -4.77 -11.44 -13.95
N GLY A 68 -3.97 -12.27 -13.28
CA GLY A 68 -3.19 -13.33 -13.90
C GLY A 68 -1.94 -12.86 -14.64
N ASN A 69 -1.59 -11.57 -14.59
CA ASN A 69 -0.39 -11.02 -15.22
C ASN A 69 0.82 -11.14 -14.30
N CYS A 70 1.43 -12.33 -14.29
CA CYS A 70 2.55 -12.66 -13.42
C CYS A 70 3.83 -11.93 -13.82
N ALA A 71 4.11 -11.75 -15.12
CA ALA A 71 5.27 -10.99 -15.58
C ALA A 71 5.26 -9.53 -15.08
N GLY A 72 4.10 -8.87 -15.21
CA GLY A 72 3.89 -7.51 -14.71
C GLY A 72 4.04 -7.43 -13.20
N ALA A 73 3.41 -8.37 -12.47
CA ALA A 73 3.51 -8.45 -11.02
C ALA A 73 4.97 -8.60 -10.55
N ARG A 74 5.74 -9.55 -11.10
CA ARG A 74 7.16 -9.75 -10.75
C ARG A 74 7.96 -8.46 -10.98
N ARG A 75 7.84 -7.84 -12.16
CA ARG A 75 8.58 -6.62 -12.50
C ARG A 75 8.27 -5.49 -11.51
N LEU A 76 6.99 -5.28 -11.20
CA LEU A 76 6.55 -4.20 -10.32
C LEU A 76 6.91 -4.47 -8.87
N PHE A 77 6.83 -5.71 -8.37
CA PHE A 77 7.30 -6.06 -7.03
C PHE A 77 8.80 -5.78 -6.86
N HIS A 78 9.65 -6.18 -7.81
CA HIS A 78 11.08 -5.87 -7.75
C HIS A 78 11.34 -4.35 -7.71
N SER A 79 10.62 -3.60 -8.54
CA SER A 79 10.77 -2.14 -8.59
C SER A 79 10.25 -1.47 -7.31
N ALA A 80 9.12 -1.89 -6.78
CA ALA A 80 8.58 -1.44 -5.49
C ALA A 80 9.56 -1.72 -4.35
N ARG A 81 10.12 -2.93 -4.29
CA ARG A 81 11.15 -3.31 -3.32
C ARG A 81 12.36 -2.36 -3.37
N ASN A 82 12.87 -2.09 -4.57
CA ASN A 82 14.01 -1.19 -4.77
C ASN A 82 13.71 0.24 -4.31
N TYR A 83 12.50 0.74 -4.57
CA TYR A 83 12.08 2.06 -4.13
C TYR A 83 11.87 2.15 -2.62
N LEU A 84 11.39 1.09 -1.97
CA LEU A 84 11.07 1.09 -0.54
C LEU A 84 12.26 0.76 0.37
N THR A 85 13.25 0.01 -0.12
CA THR A 85 14.42 -0.40 0.67
C THR A 85 15.20 0.77 1.32
N PRO A 86 15.39 1.94 0.68
CA PRO A 86 16.05 3.08 1.31
C PRO A 86 15.32 3.66 2.53
N TYR A 87 14.05 3.32 2.72
CA TYR A 87 13.18 3.85 3.77
C TYR A 87 13.03 2.89 4.97
N LEU A 88 13.85 1.85 5.04
CA LEU A 88 13.87 0.91 6.16
C LEU A 88 14.38 1.56 7.47
N PRO A 89 13.92 1.08 8.65
CA PRO A 89 12.83 0.11 8.82
C PRO A 89 11.43 0.77 8.80
N ARG A 90 11.36 2.10 8.92
CA ARG A 90 10.12 2.84 9.09
C ARG A 90 10.23 4.22 8.44
N PHE A 91 9.17 4.61 7.74
CA PHE A 91 9.05 5.93 7.11
C PHE A 91 7.59 6.29 6.96
N TRP A 92 7.26 7.58 7.16
CA TRP A 92 5.87 8.08 7.16
C TRP A 92 4.93 7.21 8.01
N ASP A 93 5.42 6.85 9.21
CA ASP A 93 4.77 6.01 10.20
C ASP A 93 4.33 4.62 9.70
N VAL A 94 4.90 4.12 8.61
CA VAL A 94 4.68 2.75 8.11
C VAL A 94 5.86 1.86 8.46
N ASP A 95 5.58 0.63 8.87
CA ASP A 95 6.59 -0.43 8.97
C ASP A 95 7.05 -0.89 7.58
N VAL A 96 8.07 -0.22 7.05
CA VAL A 96 8.65 -0.51 5.74
C VAL A 96 9.37 -1.85 5.74
N ALA A 97 9.91 -2.30 6.87
CA ALA A 97 10.55 -3.60 6.98
C ALA A 97 9.54 -4.75 6.75
N LEU A 98 8.34 -4.62 7.32
CA LEU A 98 7.25 -5.54 7.07
C LEU A 98 6.80 -5.49 5.60
N VAL A 99 6.67 -4.29 5.01
CA VAL A 99 6.29 -4.13 3.59
C VAL A 99 7.30 -4.81 2.67
N VAL A 100 8.61 -4.60 2.89
CA VAL A 100 9.66 -5.25 2.10
C VAL A 100 9.62 -6.78 2.27
N SER A 101 9.41 -7.26 3.51
CA SER A 101 9.26 -8.70 3.78
C SER A 101 8.04 -9.31 3.09
N TYR A 102 6.94 -8.57 3.03
CA TYR A 102 5.74 -8.94 2.27
C TYR A 102 6.03 -9.05 0.77
N ILE A 103 6.71 -8.05 0.20
CA ILE A 103 7.08 -8.06 -1.23
C ILE A 103 7.95 -9.28 -1.53
N ASP A 104 8.92 -9.60 -0.68
CA ASP A 104 9.77 -10.78 -0.83
C ASP A 104 8.96 -12.07 -0.79
N ALA A 105 8.02 -12.20 0.16
CA ALA A 105 7.10 -13.33 0.22
C ALA A 105 6.25 -13.46 -1.06
N CYS A 106 5.75 -12.35 -1.60
CA CYS A 106 5.00 -12.32 -2.86
C CYS A 106 5.86 -12.79 -4.03
N LEU A 107 7.10 -12.31 -4.16
CA LEU A 107 8.03 -12.72 -5.21
C LEU A 107 8.31 -14.23 -5.21
N THR A 108 8.31 -14.89 -4.05
CA THR A 108 8.44 -16.36 -3.98
C THR A 108 7.20 -17.11 -4.48
N ARG A 109 6.03 -16.48 -4.47
CA ARG A 109 4.75 -17.09 -4.83
C ARG A 109 4.32 -16.83 -6.25
N VAL A 110 4.67 -15.66 -6.80
CA VAL A 110 4.36 -15.35 -8.20
C VAL A 110 5.06 -16.39 -9.08
N PRO A 111 4.31 -17.18 -9.87
CA PRO A 111 4.87 -18.30 -10.59
C PRO A 111 5.69 -17.79 -11.79
N PRO A 112 6.56 -18.61 -12.40
CA PRO A 112 7.46 -18.16 -13.45
C PRO A 112 6.78 -17.84 -14.78
N GLU A 113 5.59 -18.40 -15.05
CA GLU A 113 4.80 -18.12 -16.24
C GLU A 113 4.48 -16.63 -16.34
N ASP A 114 4.35 -16.09 -17.56
CA ASP A 114 4.02 -14.67 -17.74
C ASP A 114 2.56 -14.37 -17.48
N LYS A 115 1.69 -15.33 -17.81
CA LYS A 115 0.26 -15.27 -17.57
C LYS A 115 -0.26 -16.58 -17.02
N ILE A 116 -1.22 -16.50 -16.11
CA ILE A 116 -1.96 -17.65 -15.58
C ILE A 116 -3.47 -17.40 -15.64
N PRO A 117 -4.31 -18.44 -15.80
CA PRO A 117 -5.76 -18.29 -15.72
C PRO A 117 -6.22 -17.82 -14.32
N PRO A 118 -7.35 -17.09 -14.22
CA PRO A 118 -7.89 -16.62 -12.93
C PRO A 118 -8.12 -17.73 -11.89
N GLU A 119 -8.42 -18.95 -12.34
CA GLU A 119 -8.57 -20.11 -11.46
C GLU A 119 -7.25 -20.46 -10.74
N VAL A 120 -6.12 -20.37 -11.44
CA VAL A 120 -4.81 -20.65 -10.85
C VAL A 120 -4.42 -19.55 -9.85
N VAL A 121 -4.80 -18.30 -10.12
CA VAL A 121 -4.62 -17.18 -9.16
C VAL A 121 -5.34 -17.48 -7.84
N ARG A 122 -6.61 -17.92 -7.91
CA ARG A 122 -7.42 -18.25 -6.73
C ARG A 122 -6.85 -19.39 -5.90
N GLN A 123 -6.23 -20.37 -6.55
CA GLN A 123 -5.59 -21.51 -5.87
C GLN A 123 -4.22 -21.18 -5.28
N ARG A 124 -3.64 -20.03 -5.63
CA ARG A 124 -2.29 -19.62 -5.21
C ARG A 124 -2.28 -18.16 -4.73
N PRO A 125 -3.13 -17.77 -3.77
CA PRO A 125 -3.18 -16.38 -3.35
C PRO A 125 -1.82 -15.90 -2.81
N LEU A 126 -1.54 -14.62 -3.05
CA LEU A 126 -0.49 -13.92 -2.30
C LEU A 126 -0.89 -13.88 -0.82
N PRO A 127 0.08 -13.78 0.11
CA PRO A 127 -0.25 -13.43 1.49
C PRO A 127 -1.08 -12.14 1.52
N LYS A 128 -1.87 -11.96 2.58
CA LYS A 128 -2.54 -10.69 2.83
C LYS A 128 -1.66 -9.83 3.73
N LEU A 129 -1.39 -8.60 3.31
CA LEU A 129 -0.77 -7.59 4.16
C LEU A 129 -1.89 -6.68 4.69
N VAL A 130 -1.91 -6.47 6.00
CA VAL A 130 -2.74 -5.44 6.63
C VAL A 130 -1.81 -4.31 7.04
N LEU A 131 -2.06 -3.11 6.49
CA LEU A 131 -1.25 -1.92 6.71
C LEU A 131 -1.95 -0.92 7.61
N HIS A 132 -1.19 -0.34 8.52
CA HIS A 132 -1.62 0.73 9.41
C HIS A 132 -0.59 1.84 9.46
N VAL A 133 -1.08 3.07 9.68
CA VAL A 133 -0.25 4.21 10.05
C VAL A 133 0.01 4.14 11.56
N GLU A 134 1.27 3.97 11.94
CA GLU A 134 1.72 3.76 13.32
C GLU A 134 2.23 5.04 13.98
N GLU A 135 1.42 6.09 13.97
CA GLU A 135 1.73 7.42 14.52
C GLU A 135 2.06 7.42 16.02
N SER A 136 1.58 6.43 16.76
CA SER A 136 1.79 6.30 18.20
C SER A 136 2.10 4.87 18.62
N PRO A 137 2.61 4.65 19.85
CA PRO A 137 2.81 3.30 20.39
C PRO A 137 1.53 2.46 20.42
N ASP A 138 0.38 3.09 20.63
CA ASP A 138 -0.93 2.43 20.75
C ASP A 138 -1.62 2.20 19.38
N SER A 139 -1.07 2.75 18.30
CA SER A 139 -1.59 2.52 16.95
C SER A 139 -1.54 1.03 16.60
N PRO A 140 -2.59 0.50 15.93
CA PRO A 140 -2.58 -0.87 15.43
C PRO A 140 -1.33 -1.16 14.61
N LYS A 141 -0.74 -2.35 14.81
CA LYS A 141 0.48 -2.76 14.12
C LYS A 141 0.15 -3.40 12.79
N SER A 142 0.94 -3.08 11.77
CA SER A 142 0.85 -3.77 10.48
C SER A 142 1.24 -5.24 10.64
N PHE A 143 0.65 -6.16 9.86
CA PHE A 143 0.98 -7.59 9.91
C PHE A 143 0.71 -8.32 8.59
N ILE A 144 1.34 -9.49 8.42
CA ILE A 144 1.10 -10.40 7.28
C ILE A 144 0.27 -11.59 7.75
N GLN A 145 -0.75 -11.94 6.98
CA GLN A 145 -1.60 -13.12 7.14
C GLN A 145 -1.38 -14.09 5.97
N TRP A 146 -1.29 -15.38 6.28
CA TRP A 146 -1.08 -16.48 5.32
C TRP A 146 -2.35 -17.25 5.01
#